data_AF-A0A1Y4M0Q8-F1
#
_entry.id   AF-A0A1Y4M0Q8-F1
#
_cell.length_a   1.000
_cell.length_b   1.000
_cell.length_c   1.000
_cell.angle_alpha   90.00
_cell.angle_beta   90.00
_cell.angle_gamma   90.00
#
_symmetry.space_group_name_H-M   'P 1'
#
loop_
_entity.id
_entity.type
_entity.pdbx_description
1 polymer ?
#
loop_
_entity_poly.entity_id
_entity_poly.type
_entity_poly.pdbx_seq_one_letter_code
_entity_poly.pdbx_strand_id
1 'polypeptide(L)' 'MLLYPPMKDLLEKVPSRYMLVNVVAHRAREISSESEQTGIPLEEKAVTLAVREVADGQLQVEEPVEETEE' A
#
# COMPACT_ATOMS: atom_id res chain seq x y z
N MET A 1 16.31 5.26 -7.85
CA MET A 1 15.64 6.16 -6.89
C MET A 1 15.57 5.46 -5.54
N LEU A 2 15.94 6.16 -4.47
CA LEU A 2 15.74 5.70 -3.10
C LEU A 2 14.23 5.74 -2.80
N LEU A 3 13.72 4.75 -2.07
CA LEU A 3 12.33 4.76 -1.59
C LEU A 3 12.17 5.97 -0.64
N TYR A 4 11.22 6.86 -0.92
CA TYR A 4 10.83 7.93 -0.01
C TYR A 4 9.32 7.82 0.25
N PRO A 5 8.89 7.83 1.52
CA PRO A 5 9.69 7.95 2.75
C PRO A 5 10.54 6.70 3.05
N PRO A 6 11.55 6.82 3.93
CA PRO A 6 12.44 5.70 4.25
C PRO A 6 11.66 4.55 4.91
N MET A 7 12.12 3.31 4.68
CA MET A 7 11.43 2.11 5.18
C MET A 7 11.20 2.11 6.70
N LYS A 8 12.05 2.79 7.47
CA LYS A 8 11.87 2.89 8.92
C LYS A 8 10.51 3.49 9.27
N ASP A 9 10.14 4.58 8.60
CA ASP A 9 8.90 5.32 8.83
C ASP A 9 7.69 4.49 8.40
N LEU A 10 7.84 3.71 7.31
CA LEU A 10 6.80 2.79 6.85
C LEU A 10 6.57 1.63 7.85
N LEU A 11 7.63 1.16 8.50
CA LEU A 11 7.54 0.09 9.49
C LEU A 11 6.94 0.54 10.83
N GLU A 12 6.85 1.84 11.08
CA GLU A 12 6.06 2.38 12.20
C GLU A 12 4.55 2.22 11.98
N LYS A 13 4.12 2.05 10.71
CA LYS A 13 2.72 1.87 10.31
C LYS A 13 2.37 0.41 10.04
N VAL A 14 3.31 -0.35 9.48
CA VAL A 14 3.12 -1.77 9.16
C VAL A 14 4.21 -2.60 9.85
N PRO A 15 3.85 -3.53 10.76
CA PRO A 15 4.81 -4.16 11.67
C PRO A 15 5.79 -5.14 10.99
N SER A 16 5.54 -5.49 9.73
CA SER A 16 6.34 -6.46 8.98
C SER A 16 6.72 -5.94 7.62
N ARG A 17 7.99 -6.13 7.22
CA ARG A 17 8.48 -5.78 5.88
C ARG A 17 7.76 -6.54 4.77
N TYR A 18 7.46 -7.82 5.00
CA TYR A 18 6.72 -8.63 4.02
C TYR A 18 5.27 -8.16 3.88
N MET A 19 4.65 -7.82 5.01
CA MET A 19 3.30 -7.26 5.04
C MET A 19 3.26 -5.90 4.34
N LEU A 20 4.25 -5.03 4.58
CA LEU A 20 4.40 -3.75 3.90
C LEU A 20 4.45 -3.94 2.37
N VAL A 21 5.24 -4.91 1.89
CA VAL A 21 5.32 -5.23 0.46
C VAL A 21 3.97 -5.67 -0.08
N ASN A 22 3.23 -6.53 0.63
CA ASN A 22 1.91 -6.99 0.19
C ASN A 22 0.90 -5.85 0.15
N VAL A 23 0.84 -5.02 1.19
CA VAL A 23 -0.08 -3.87 1.29
C VAL A 23 0.20 -2.87 0.17
N VAL A 24 1.47 -2.49 -0.03
CA VAL A 24 1.88 -1.57 -1.10
C VAL A 24 1.56 -2.15 -2.48
N ALA A 25 1.85 -3.44 -2.72
CA ALA A 25 1.59 -4.08 -4.00
C ALA A 25 0.10 -4.19 -4.31
N HIS A 26 -0.71 -4.53 -3.31
CA HIS A 26 -2.16 -4.55 -3.43
C HIS A 26 -2.69 -3.17 -3.79
N ARG A 27 -2.34 -2.16 -2.99
CA ARG A 27 -2.82 -0.79 -3.17
C ARG A 27 -2.37 -0.17 -4.48
N ALA A 28 -1.13 -0.42 -4.91
CA ALA A 28 -0.65 0.06 -6.21
C ALA A 28 -1.44 -0.54 -7.38
N ARG A 29 -1.93 -1.77 -7.28
CA ARG A 29 -2.80 -2.36 -8.32
C ARG A 29 -4.16 -1.67 -8.35
N GLU A 30 -4.77 -1.40 -7.21
CA GLU A 30 -6.04 -0.66 -7.13
C GLU A 30 -5.93 0.71 -7.80
N ILE A 31 -4.89 1.48 -7.47
CA ILE A 31 -4.63 2.80 -8.05
C ILE A 31 -4.45 2.71 -9.58
N SER A 32 -3.71 1.70 -10.05
CA SER A 32 -3.55 1.47 -11.50
C SER A 32 -4.89 1.14 -12.18
N SER A 33 -5.66 0.23 -11.58
CA SER A 33 -6.96 -0.18 -12.11
C SER A 33 -7.97 0.96 -12.09
N GLU A 34 -7.94 1.86 -11.09
CA GLU A 34 -8.79 3.04 -11.02
C GLU A 34 -8.42 4.05 -12.12
N SER A 35 -7.14 4.29 -12.35
CA SER A 35 -6.65 5.13 -13.46
C SER A 35 -7.10 4.59 -14.83
N GLU A 36 -7.00 3.27 -15.02
CA GLU A 36 -7.45 2.61 -16.25
C GLU A 36 -8.97 2.70 -16.45
N GLN A 37 -9.75 2.51 -15.39
CA GLN A 37 -11.22 2.56 -15.43
C GLN A 37 -11.75 3.98 -15.67
N THR A 38 -11.12 4.97 -15.03
CA THR A 38 -11.52 6.39 -15.17
C THR A 38 -10.96 7.03 -16.44
N GLY A 39 -9.91 6.44 -17.03
CA GLY A 39 -9.16 7.01 -18.14
C GLY A 39 -8.30 8.21 -17.75
N ILE A 40 -8.15 8.48 -16.44
CA ILE A 40 -7.36 9.60 -15.93
C ILE A 40 -5.94 9.10 -15.67
N PRO A 41 -4.90 9.64 -16.35
CA PRO A 41 -3.54 9.20 -16.14
C PRO A 41 -3.04 9.60 -14.74
N LEU A 42 -2.27 8.71 -14.11
CA LEU A 42 -1.62 9.00 -12.83
C LEU A 42 -0.48 10.01 -13.02
N GLU A 43 -0.41 11.01 -12.13
CA GLU A 43 0.69 11.97 -12.09
C GLU A 43 2.00 11.34 -11.62
N GLU A 44 1.90 10.33 -10.75
CA GLU A 44 3.02 9.56 -10.23
C GLU A 44 2.79 8.05 -10.38
N LYS A 45 3.85 7.27 -10.26
CA LYS A 45 3.72 5.81 -10.29
C LYS A 45 2.82 5.34 -9.17
N ALA A 46 1.92 4.40 -9.46
CA ALA A 46 0.99 3.83 -8.47
C ALA A 46 1.71 3.31 -7.20
N VAL A 47 2.90 2.74 -7.34
CA VAL A 47 3.73 2.29 -6.20
C VAL A 47 4.18 3.45 -5.31
N THR A 48 4.51 4.61 -5.89
CA THR A 48 4.88 5.80 -5.11
C THR A 48 3.69 6.33 -4.34
N LEU A 49 2.51 6.38 -4.98
CA LEU A 49 1.27 6.82 -4.34
C LEU A 49 0.90 5.89 -3.18
N ALA A 50 0.91 4.57 -3.40
CA ALA A 50 0.64 3.58 -2.35
C ALA A 50 1.60 3.68 -1.16
N VAL A 51 2.90 3.91 -1.41
CA VAL A 51 3.90 4.10 -0.35
C VAL A 51 3.60 5.35 0.48
N ARG A 52 3.12 6.43 -0.12
CA ARG A 52 2.73 7.65 0.60
C ARG A 52 1.49 7.43 1.46
N GLU A 53 0.47 6.76 0.93
CA GLU A 53 -0.74 6.44 1.70
C GLU A 53 -0.45 5.56 2.92
N VAL A 54 0.50 4.61 2.82
CA VAL A 54 0.99 3.86 3.98
C VAL A 54 1.63 4.81 4.99
N ALA A 55 2.51 5.71 4.54
CA ALA A 55 3.22 6.64 5.42
C ALA A 55 2.26 7.58 6.16
N ASP A 56 1.21 8.03 5.47
CA ASP A 56 0.15 8.88 6.02
C ASP A 56 -0.78 8.10 6.99
N GLY A 57 -0.64 6.78 7.06
CA GLY A 57 -1.46 5.92 7.93
C GLY A 57 -2.89 5.74 7.43
N GLN A 58 -3.13 5.95 6.14
CA GLN A 58 -4.46 5.84 5.52
C GLN A 58 -4.86 4.38 5.25
N LEU A 59 -3.88 3.47 5.24
CA LEU A 59 -4.10 2.04 5.02
C LEU A 59 -4.08 1.32 6.37
N GLN A 60 -5.23 0.77 6.75
CA GLN A 60 -5.34 -0.14 7.88
C GLN A 60 -5.06 -1.56 7.37
N VAL A 61 -4.08 -2.23 7.98
CA VAL A 61 -3.88 -3.65 7.72
C VAL A 61 -4.85 -4.40 8.60
N GLU A 62 -5.91 -4.94 8.01
CA GLU A 62 -6.80 -5.85 8.72
C GLU A 62 -6.00 -7.11 9.06
N GLU A 63 -5.93 -7.45 10.35
CA GLU A 63 -5.41 -8.75 10.76
C GLU A 63 -6.33 -9.82 10.15
N PRO A 64 -5.77 -10.88 9.54
CA PRO A 64 -6.60 -11.94 8.99
C PRO A 64 -7.46 -12.49 10.12
N VAL A 65 -8.77 -12.32 9.98
CA VAL A 65 -9.75 -12.99 10.85
C VAL A 65 -9.49 -14.49 10.68
N GLU A 66 -9.01 -15.13 11.73
CA GLU A 66 -8.97 -16.59 11.78
C GLU A 66 -10.42 -17.06 11.60
N GLU A 67 -10.75 -17.60 10.43
CA GLU A 67 -11.97 -18.36 10.23
C GLU A 67 -11.85 -19.59 11.14
N THR A 68 -12.37 -19.49 12.37
CA THR A 68 -12.63 -20.63 13.22
C THR A 68 -13.60 -21.53 12.45
N GLU A 69 -13.08 -22.59 11.83
CA GLU A 69 -13.88 -23.68 11.29
C GLU A 69 -14.63 -24.32 12.48
N GLU A 70 -15.95 -24.09 12.57
CA GLU A 70 -16.88 -24.87 13.43
C GLU A 70 -17.29 -26.18 12.75
#